data_AF-A0A4U1D612-F1
#
_entry.id   AF-A0A4U1D612-F1
#
_cell.length_a   1.000
_cell.length_b   1.000
_cell.length_c   1.000
_cell.angle_alpha   90.00
_cell.angle_beta   90.00
_cell.angle_gamma   90.00
#
_symmetry.space_group_name_H-M   'P 1'
#
loop_
_entity.id
_entity.type
_entity.pdbx_description
1 polymer ?
#
loop_
_entity_poly.entity_id
_entity_poly.type
_entity_poly.pdbx_seq_one_letter_code
_entity_poly.pdbx_strand_id
1 'polypeptide(L)'
;MDKKIFSIVTYSYLSLLVIIFVIYAFQVADENWVIELDGQRENIFIFFGLLFIGVILSAVNLAGIHEKSNKVTKGMIYGGLSVAAFFLIWKAAMALV
;
A
#
# COMPACT_ATOMS: atom_id res chain seq x y z
N MET A 1 -7.00 -18.21 5.68
CA MET A 1 -7.05 -18.07 4.21
C MET A 1 -5.83 -18.72 3.61
N ASP A 2 -5.94 -19.35 2.44
CA ASP A 2 -4.79 -19.93 1.76
C ASP A 2 -3.87 -18.84 1.22
N LYS A 3 -2.55 -19.07 1.29
CA LYS A 3 -1.54 -18.09 0.87
C LYS A 3 -1.72 -17.69 -0.59
N LYS A 4 -2.00 -18.65 -1.47
CA LYS A 4 -2.24 -18.41 -2.89
C LYS A 4 -3.39 -17.43 -3.13
N ILE A 5 -4.50 -17.60 -2.42
CA ILE A 5 -5.67 -16.71 -2.52
C ILE A 5 -5.30 -15.32 -1.98
N PHE A 6 -4.61 -15.26 -0.82
CA PHE A 6 -4.13 -14.00 -0.27
C PHE A 6 -3.26 -13.24 -1.27
N SER A 7 -2.25 -13.90 -1.87
CA SER A 7 -1.37 -13.27 -2.86
C SER A 7 -2.15 -12.76 -4.08
N ILE A 8 -3.11 -13.53 -4.59
CA ILE A 8 -3.96 -13.09 -5.72
C ILE A 8 -4.74 -11.83 -5.33
N VAL A 9 -5.33 -11.79 -4.14
CA VAL A 9 -6.06 -10.62 -3.65
C VAL A 9 -5.12 -9.42 -3.49
N THR A 10 -3.93 -9.61 -2.92
CA THR A 10 -2.93 -8.54 -2.75
C THR A 10 -2.50 -7.97 -4.10
N TYR A 11 -2.14 -8.80 -5.08
CA TYR A 11 -1.72 -8.33 -6.39
C TYR A 11 -2.87 -7.71 -7.18
N SER A 12 -4.10 -8.24 -7.05
CA SER A 12 -5.28 -7.65 -7.67
C SER A 12 -5.56 -6.26 -7.09
N TYR A 13 -5.50 -6.12 -5.77
CA TYR A 13 -5.65 -4.84 -5.08
C TYR A 13 -4.63 -3.81 -5.55
N LEU A 14 -3.33 -4.18 -5.57
CA LEU A 14 -2.26 -3.28 -6.02
C LEU A 14 -2.42 -2.89 -7.49
N SER A 15 -2.76 -3.85 -8.35
CA SER A 15 -2.93 -3.59 -9.78
C SER A 15 -4.10 -2.63 -10.01
N LEU A 16 -5.23 -2.84 -9.34
CA LEU A 16 -6.37 -1.93 -9.40
C LEU A 16 -6.02 -0.54 -8.87
N LEU A 17 -5.31 -0.46 -7.75
CA LEU A 17 -4.87 0.81 -7.18
C LEU A 17 -4.01 1.59 -8.17
N VAL A 18 -3.04 0.92 -8.81
CA VAL A 18 -2.16 1.53 -9.82
C VAL A 18 -2.98 1.99 -11.03
N ILE A 19 -3.89 1.17 -11.54
CA ILE A 19 -4.74 1.53 -12.68
C ILE A 19 -5.59 2.77 -12.36
N ILE A 20 -6.25 2.79 -11.20
CA ILE A 20 -7.09 3.93 -10.78
C ILE A 20 -6.23 5.18 -10.59
N PHE A 21 -5.05 5.05 -9.97
CA PHE A 21 -4.13 6.16 -9.79
C PHE A 21 -3.65 6.74 -11.13
N VAL A 22 -3.33 5.87 -12.11
CA VAL A 22 -2.93 6.29 -13.45
C VAL A 22 -4.07 7.02 -14.15
N ILE A 23 -5.28 6.47 -14.13
CA ILE A 23 -6.47 7.12 -14.70
C ILE A 23 -6.69 8.50 -14.07
N TYR A 24 -6.61 8.58 -12.75
CA TYR A 24 -6.72 9.84 -12.01
C TYR A 24 -5.62 10.84 -12.40
N ALA A 25 -4.37 10.39 -12.50
CA ALA A 25 -3.25 11.24 -12.88
C ALA A 25 -3.45 11.82 -14.29
N PHE A 26 -3.96 11.03 -15.24
CA PHE A 26 -4.30 11.50 -16.58
C PHE A 26 -5.46 12.51 -16.61
N GLN A 27 -6.42 12.39 -15.70
CA GLN A 27 -7.56 13.32 -15.64
C GLN A 27 -7.18 14.69 -15.05
N VAL A 28 -6.18 14.71 -14.18
CA VAL A 28 -5.77 15.89 -13.42
C VAL A 28 -4.55 16.57 -14.02
N ALA A 29 -3.74 15.84 -14.81
CA ALA A 29 -2.62 16.41 -15.52
C ALA A 29 -3.08 17.42 -16.57
N ASP A 30 -2.48 18.62 -16.53
CA ASP A 30 -2.69 19.64 -17.54
C ASP A 30 -1.96 19.29 -18.86
N GLU A 31 -2.13 20.10 -19.91
CA GLU A 31 -1.52 19.90 -21.24
C GLU A 31 0.01 19.70 -21.20
N ASN A 32 0.67 20.23 -20.16
CA ASN A 32 2.11 20.11 -19.93
C ASN A 32 2.51 18.97 -18.98
N TRP A 33 1.60 18.04 -18.63
CA TRP A 33 1.82 16.97 -17.64
C TRP A 33 2.16 17.47 -16.23
N VAL A 34 1.80 18.71 -15.92
CA VAL A 34 1.97 19.29 -14.58
C VAL A 34 0.71 19.04 -13.79
N ILE A 35 0.87 18.46 -12.60
CA ILE A 35 -0.21 18.24 -11.64
C ILE A 35 -0.15 19.37 -10.62
N GLU A 36 -1.14 20.29 -10.66
CA GLU A 36 -1.29 21.28 -9.61
C GLU A 36 -1.82 20.62 -8.33
N LEU A 37 -1.00 20.68 -7.27
CA LEU A 37 -1.26 19.95 -6.03
C LEU A 37 -2.30 20.63 -5.13
N ASP A 38 -2.50 21.94 -5.24
CA ASP A 38 -3.31 22.69 -4.27
C ASP A 38 -4.80 22.33 -4.27
N GLY A 39 -5.34 21.85 -5.40
CA GLY A 39 -6.71 21.33 -5.49
C GLY A 39 -6.84 19.82 -5.23
N GLN A 40 -5.72 19.11 -5.07
CA GLN A 40 -5.68 17.64 -5.18
C GLN A 40 -5.12 16.96 -3.94
N ARG A 41 -4.75 17.73 -2.90
CA ARG A 41 -4.16 17.22 -1.66
C ARG A 41 -4.99 16.10 -1.04
N GLU A 42 -6.31 16.27 -0.94
CA GLU A 42 -7.19 15.26 -0.33
C GLU A 42 -7.16 13.93 -1.08
N ASN A 43 -7.31 13.97 -2.41
CA ASN A 43 -7.21 12.79 -3.26
C ASN A 43 -5.84 12.11 -3.15
N ILE A 44 -4.76 12.89 -3.11
CA ILE A 44 -3.40 12.37 -2.92
C ILE A 44 -3.26 11.69 -1.56
N PHE A 45 -3.81 12.25 -0.48
CA PHE A 45 -3.81 11.60 0.84
C PHE A 45 -4.60 10.30 0.84
N ILE A 46 -5.74 10.24 0.13
CA ILE A 46 -6.52 9.00 -0.04
C ILE A 46 -5.69 7.95 -0.75
N PHE A 47 -5.06 8.30 -1.88
CA PHE A 47 -4.17 7.37 -2.60
C PHE A 47 -3.01 6.91 -1.76
N PHE A 48 -2.42 7.81 -0.95
CA PHE A 48 -1.35 7.46 -0.03
C PHE A 48 -1.81 6.46 1.04
N GLY A 49 -3.01 6.66 1.61
CA GLY A 49 -3.61 5.73 2.56
C GLY A 49 -3.89 4.35 1.95
N LEU A 50 -4.41 4.30 0.73
CA LEU A 50 -4.63 3.05 0.00
C LEU A 50 -3.31 2.36 -0.35
N LEU A 51 -2.31 3.10 -0.80
CA LEU A 51 -0.97 2.59 -1.06
C LEU A 51 -0.36 1.98 0.21
N PHE A 52 -0.53 2.65 1.35
CA PHE A 52 -0.07 2.16 2.64
C PHE A 52 -0.69 0.80 2.99
N ILE A 53 -2.00 0.62 2.78
CA ILE A 53 -2.66 -0.69 2.94
C ILE A 53 -2.02 -1.72 1.99
N GLY A 54 -1.76 -1.35 0.73
CA GLY A 54 -1.09 -2.21 -0.25
C GLY A 54 0.31 -2.67 0.19
N VAL A 55 1.08 -1.77 0.82
CA VAL A 55 2.40 -2.09 1.39
C VAL A 55 2.26 -3.09 2.53
N ILE A 56 1.29 -2.91 3.43
CA ILE A 56 1.04 -3.86 4.53
C ILE A 56 0.71 -5.24 3.97
N LEU A 57 -0.23 -5.33 3.02
CA LEU A 57 -0.61 -6.60 2.40
C LEU A 57 0.60 -7.27 1.70
N SER A 58 1.43 -6.50 1.02
CA SER A 58 2.67 -7.00 0.39
C SER A 58 3.66 -7.51 1.42
N ALA A 59 3.83 -6.80 2.54
CA ALA A 59 4.70 -7.22 3.63
C ALA A 59 4.21 -8.52 4.29
N VAL A 60 2.90 -8.67 4.50
CA VAL A 60 2.30 -9.94 4.95
C VAL A 60 2.61 -11.06 3.95
N ASN A 61 2.45 -10.81 2.65
CA ASN A 61 2.73 -11.80 1.61
C ASN A 61 4.21 -12.22 1.60
N LEU A 62 5.13 -11.26 1.70
CA LEU A 62 6.58 -11.48 1.77
C LEU A 62 6.98 -12.26 3.03
N ALA A 63 6.40 -11.93 4.19
CA ALA A 63 6.62 -12.67 5.42
C ALA A 63 6.19 -14.14 5.30
N GLY A 64 5.21 -14.43 4.43
CA GLY A 64 4.73 -15.78 4.15
C GLY A 64 5.67 -16.66 3.35
N ILE A 65 6.66 -16.09 2.64
CA ILE A 65 7.58 -16.84 1.77
C ILE A 65 8.47 -17.78 2.60
N HIS A 66 8.89 -17.34 3.79
CA HIS A 66 9.78 -18.11 4.66
C HIS A 66 9.04 -19.15 5.51
N GLU A 67 7.72 -19.22 5.41
CA GLU A 67 6.89 -19.97 6.34
C GLU A 67 6.28 -21.21 5.66
N LYS A 68 6.56 -22.39 6.23
CA LYS A 68 6.16 -23.70 5.66
C LYS A 68 4.66 -23.96 5.60
N SER A 69 3.86 -23.21 6.36
CA SER A 69 2.40 -23.31 6.34
C SER A 69 1.86 -22.88 4.97
N ASN A 70 0.85 -23.57 4.45
CA ASN A 70 0.16 -23.15 3.21
C ASN A 70 -0.97 -22.13 3.47
N LYS A 71 -1.26 -21.85 4.73
CA LYS A 71 -2.27 -20.88 5.19
C LYS A 71 -1.61 -19.63 5.74
N VAL A 72 -2.25 -18.49 5.55
CA VAL A 72 -1.86 -17.22 6.20
C VAL A 72 -1.95 -17.41 7.71
N THR A 73 -0.82 -17.24 8.40
CA THR A 73 -0.74 -17.35 9.85
C THR A 73 -0.80 -15.97 10.50
N LYS A 74 -1.02 -15.95 11.82
CA LYS A 74 -0.91 -14.73 12.62
C LYS A 74 0.49 -14.13 12.57
N GLY A 75 1.53 -14.96 12.49
CA GLY A 75 2.93 -14.51 12.40
C GLY A 75 3.20 -13.65 11.16
N MET A 76 2.65 -14.05 10.01
CA MET A 76 2.73 -13.25 8.78
C MET A 76 2.02 -11.90 8.92
N ILE A 77 0.83 -11.90 9.55
CA ILE A 77 0.03 -10.68 9.77
C ILE A 77 0.79 -9.72 10.68
N TYR A 78 1.37 -10.20 11.78
CA TYR A 78 2.22 -9.40 12.65
C TYR A 78 3.48 -8.89 11.94
N GLY A 79 4.06 -9.69 11.03
CA GLY A 79 5.16 -9.26 10.17
C GLY A 79 4.79 -8.12 9.23
N GLY A 80 3.59 -8.12 8.65
CA GLY A 80 3.12 -6.97 7.86
C GLY A 80 2.75 -5.75 8.70
N LEU A 81 2.13 -5.97 9.86
CA LEU A 81 1.79 -4.90 10.80
C LEU A 81 3.03 -4.24 11.42
N SER A 82 4.14 -4.96 11.60
CA SER A 82 5.38 -4.37 12.10
C SER A 82 5.96 -3.37 11.10
N VAL A 83 5.84 -3.63 9.79
CA VAL A 83 6.20 -2.67 8.74
C VAL A 83 5.32 -1.42 8.83
N ALA A 84 4.01 -1.60 9.03
CA ALA A 84 3.08 -0.48 9.24
C ALA A 84 3.48 0.37 10.45
N ALA A 85 3.74 -0.29 11.59
CA ALA A 85 4.12 0.35 12.84
C ALA A 85 5.46 1.08 12.71
N PHE A 86 6.46 0.46 12.07
CA PHE A 86 7.75 1.08 11.80
C PHE A 86 7.59 2.37 10.98
N PHE A 87 6.75 2.33 9.94
CA PHE A 87 6.51 3.49 9.09
C PHE A 87 5.83 4.64 9.86
N LEU A 88 4.84 4.32 10.70
CA LEU A 88 4.16 5.31 11.54
C LEU A 88 5.11 5.91 12.59
N ILE A 89 5.91 5.07 13.26
CA ILE A 89 6.92 5.53 14.24
C ILE A 89 7.96 6.42 13.58
N TRP A 90 8.49 6.01 12.42
CA TRP A 90 9.45 6.80 11.66
C TRP A 90 8.86 8.15 11.22
N LYS A 91 7.61 8.14 10.72
CA LYS A 91 6.92 9.37 10.32
C LYS A 91 6.66 10.29 11.52
N ALA A 92 6.29 9.75 12.67
CA ALA A 92 6.11 10.52 13.90
C ALA A 92 7.44 11.11 14.39
N ALA A 93 8.53 10.34 14.33
CA ALA A 93 9.87 10.83 14.68
C ALA A 93 10.31 11.98 13.75
N MET A 94 10.09 11.85 12.45
CA MET A 94 10.37 12.92 11.46
C MET A 94 9.49 14.16 11.62
N ALA A 95 8.34 14.05 12.28
CA ALA A 95 7.46 15.19 12.53
C ALA A 95 7.82 15.94 13.83
N LEU A 96 8.61 15.31 14.70
CA LEU A 96 9.10 15.87 15.96
C LEU A 96 10.49 16.53 15.83
N VAL A 97 11.15 16.34 14.68
CA VAL A 97 12.44 16.95 14.29
C VAL A 97 12.16 18.10 13.33
#